data_AF-A0A6I2U9B7-F1
#
_entry.id   AF-A0A6I2U9B7-F1
#
_cell.length_a   1.000
_cell.length_b   1.000
_cell.length_c   1.000
_cell.angle_alpha   90.00
_cell.angle_beta   90.00
_cell.angle_gamma   90.00
#
_symmetry.space_group_name_H-M   'P 1'
#
loop_
_entity.id
_entity.type
_entity.pdbx_description
1 polymer ?
#
loop_
_entity_poly.entity_id
_entity_poly.type
_entity_poly.pdbx_seq_one_letter_code
_entity_poly.pdbx_strand_id
1 'polypeptide(L)' 'MKKNFYLDIVIFIACLACLITGLMLDFHLFEGGREVRHYWRDIHAYIGYVMAAGVLLHIIWHVKWIKVAAKQIFCKK' A
#
# COMPACT_ATOMS: atom_id res chain seq x y z
N MET A 1 -22.75 -2.82 1.47
CA MET A 1 -21.33 -2.66 1.06
C MET A 1 -20.89 -3.97 0.42
N LYS A 2 -20.86 -4.04 -0.92
CA LYS A 2 -20.29 -5.15 -1.71
C LYS A 2 -19.39 -4.55 -2.80
N LYS A 3 -18.49 -3.65 -2.41
CA LYS A 3 -17.55 -3.03 -3.36
C LYS A 3 -16.17 -3.59 -3.06
N ASN A 4 -15.77 -4.51 -3.94
CA ASN A 4 -14.42 -5.00 -4.18
C ASN A 4 -13.57 -5.37 -2.96
N PHE A 5 -14.06 -6.32 -2.14
CA PHE A 5 -13.27 -7.02 -1.13
C PHE A 5 -11.91 -7.55 -1.67
N TYR A 6 -11.87 -7.93 -2.95
CA TYR A 6 -10.65 -8.34 -3.64
C TYR A 6 -9.60 -7.21 -3.75
N LEU A 7 -10.02 -5.97 -4.00
CA LEU A 7 -9.08 -4.85 -4.06
C LEU A 7 -8.45 -4.61 -2.69
N ASP A 8 -9.27 -4.66 -1.63
CA ASP A 8 -8.79 -4.46 -0.26
C ASP A 8 -7.80 -5.56 0.14
N ILE A 9 -8.05 -6.81 -0.25
CA ILE A 9 -7.09 -7.91 -0.06
C ILE A 9 -5.79 -7.64 -0.84
N VAL A 10 -5.87 -7.24 -2.11
CA VAL A 10 -4.68 -6.96 -2.92
C VAL A 10 -3.85 -5.84 -2.30
N ILE A 11 -4.49 -4.76 -1.86
CA ILE A 11 -3.80 -3.64 -1.18
C ILE A 11 -3.17 -4.12 0.12
N PHE A 12 -3.88 -4.91 0.91
CA PHE A 12 -3.38 -5.44 2.18
C PHE A 12 -2.14 -6.32 1.99
N ILE A 13 -2.18 -7.24 1.02
CA ILE A 13 -1.04 -8.11 0.69
C ILE A 13 0.13 -7.29 0.14
N ALA A 14 -0.13 -6.35 -0.77
CA ALA A 14 0.91 -5.49 -1.33
C ALA A 14 1.58 -4.64 -0.23
N CYS A 15 0.80 -4.12 0.72
CA CYS A 15 1.30 -3.40 1.88
C CYS A 15 2.19 -4.28 2.76
N LEU A 16 1.75 -5.50 3.08
CA LEU A 16 2.54 -6.44 3.88
C LEU A 16 3.86 -6.79 3.19
N ALA A 17 3.82 -7.08 1.89
CA ALA A 17 5.02 -7.38 1.10
C ALA A 17 5.98 -6.17 1.01
N CYS A 18 5.44 -4.95 0.85
CA CYS A 18 6.22 -3.71 0.84
C CYS A 18 6.88 -3.47 2.20
N LEU A 19 6.17 -3.70 3.30
CA LEU A 19 6.68 -3.58 4.66
C LEU A 19 7.81 -4.58 4.92
N ILE A 20 7.62 -5.85 4.56
CA ILE A 20 8.65 -6.89 4.74
C ILE A 20 9.89 -6.53 3.93
N THR A 21 9.74 -6.25 2.63
CA THR A 21 10.88 -5.93 1.76
C THR A 21 11.61 -4.65 2.18
N GLY A 22 10.88 -3.64 2.68
CA GLY A 22 11.45 -2.41 3.21
C GLY A 22 12.28 -2.66 4.46
N LEU A 23 11.75 -3.41 5.43
CA LEU A 23 12.50 -3.80 6.64
C LEU A 23 13.75 -4.60 6.28
N MET A 24 13.66 -5.53 5.32
CA MET A 24 14.82 -6.30 4.89
C MET A 24 15.91 -5.43 4.26
N LEU A 25 15.53 -4.41 3.48
CA LEU A 25 16.46 -3.45 2.88
C LEU A 25 17.10 -2.52 3.92
N ASP A 26 16.33 -2.04 4.90
CA ASP A 26 16.81 -1.12 5.94
C ASP A 26 17.76 -1.82 6.92
N PHE A 27 17.40 -3.02 7.36
CA PHE A 27 18.21 -3.80 8.29
C PHE A 27 19.32 -4.61 7.60
N HIS A 28 19.49 -4.47 6.28
CA HIS A 28 20.51 -5.18 5.50
C HIS A 28 20.47 -6.70 5.73
N LEU A 29 19.28 -7.28 5.82
CA LEU A 29 19.06 -8.70 6.15
C LEU A 29 19.47 -9.68 5.05
N PHE A 30 20.11 -9.19 3.98
CA PHE A 30 20.61 -9.99 2.87
C PHE A 30 22.11 -9.80 2.71
N GLU A 31 22.83 -10.92 2.69
CA GLU A 31 24.21 -11.01 2.25
C GLU A 31 24.24 -11.14 0.72
N GLY A 32 25.18 -10.47 0.03
CA GLY A 32 25.23 -10.48 -1.44
C GLY A 32 25.66 -9.17 -2.10
N GLY A 33 26.00 -8.15 -1.32
CA GLY A 33 26.57 -6.90 -1.83
C GLY A 33 25.58 -6.03 -2.62
N ARG A 34 26.12 -5.16 -3.49
CA ARG A 34 25.37 -4.11 -4.17
C ARG A 34 24.29 -4.66 -5.12
N GLU A 35 24.60 -5.71 -5.89
CA GLU A 35 23.70 -6.27 -6.90
C GLU A 35 22.43 -6.87 -6.27
N VAL A 36 22.58 -7.66 -5.21
CA VAL A 36 21.44 -8.23 -4.47
C VAL A 36 20.59 -7.13 -3.85
N ARG A 37 21.21 -6.08 -3.30
CA ARG A 37 20.49 -4.92 -2.76
C ARG A 37 19.67 -4.19 -3.82
N HIS A 38 20.21 -4.01 -5.03
CA HIS A 38 19.47 -3.40 -6.14
C HIS A 38 18.26 -4.24 -6.55
N TYR A 39 18.44 -5.56 -6.69
CA TYR A 39 17.35 -6.46 -7.03
C TYR A 39 16.18 -6.38 -6.02
N TRP A 40 16.48 -6.45 -4.72
CA TRP A 40 15.45 -6.33 -3.67
C TRP A 40 14.80 -4.94 -3.63
N ARG A 41 15.57 -3.89 -3.89
CA ARG A 41 15.05 -2.52 -3.99
C ARG A 41 14.08 -2.38 -5.15
N ASP A 42 14.39 -2.97 -6.29
CA ASP A 42 13.54 -2.91 -7.47
C ASP A 42 12.24 -3.70 -7.22
N ILE A 43 12.30 -4.88 -6.59
CA ILE A 43 11.12 -5.61 -6.11
C ILE A 43 10.27 -4.75 -5.18
N HIS A 44 10.88 -4.14 -4.15
CA HIS A 44 10.18 -3.26 -3.21
C HIS A 44 9.50 -2.10 -3.94
N ALA A 45 10.17 -1.46 -4.90
CA ALA A 45 9.63 -0.36 -5.67
C ALA A 45 8.42 -0.78 -6.52
N TYR A 46 8.50 -1.91 -7.24
CA TYR A 46 7.39 -2.40 -8.04
C TYR A 46 6.17 -2.79 -7.19
N ILE A 47 6.38 -3.45 -6.05
CA ILE A 47 5.32 -3.73 -5.09
C ILE A 47 4.71 -2.42 -4.58
N GLY A 48 5.54 -1.43 -4.28
CA GLY A 48 5.13 -0.09 -3.87
C GLY A 48 4.25 0.60 -4.92
N TYR A 49 4.58 0.48 -6.21
CA TYR A 49 3.74 1.02 -7.29
C TYR A 49 2.38 0.34 -7.39
N VAL A 50 2.33 -0.99 -7.27
CA VAL A 50 1.06 -1.73 -7.25
C VAL A 50 0.21 -1.32 -6.04
N MET A 51 0.82 -1.23 -4.86
CA MET A 51 0.16 -0.76 -3.65
C MET A 51 -0.39 0.67 -3.82
N ALA A 52 0.43 1.60 -4.31
CA ALA A 52 0.02 2.99 -4.51
C ALA A 52 -1.15 3.11 -5.48
N ALA A 53 -1.09 2.41 -6.62
CA ALA A 53 -2.19 2.37 -7.59
C ALA A 53 -3.47 1.78 -6.96
N GLY A 54 -3.35 0.69 -6.21
CA GLY A 54 -4.45 0.07 -5.48
C GLY A 54 -5.09 1.05 -4.48
N VAL A 55 -4.28 1.71 -3.65
CA VAL A 55 -4.74 2.71 -2.67
C VAL A 55 -5.47 3.87 -3.35
N LEU A 56 -4.95 4.38 -4.47
CA LEU A 56 -5.63 5.44 -5.23
C LEU A 56 -7.02 4.98 -5.69
N LEU A 57 -7.11 3.79 -6.26
CA LEU A 57 -8.41 3.22 -6.67
C LEU A 57 -9.35 3.02 -5.48
N HIS A 58 -8.84 2.53 -4.35
CA HIS A 58 -9.60 2.38 -3.12
C HIS A 58 -10.17 3.72 -2.63
N ILE A 59 -9.34 4.76 -2.56
CA ILE A 59 -9.79 6.10 -2.18
C ILE A 59 -10.89 6.59 -3.12
N ILE A 60 -10.70 6.49 -4.44
CA ILE A 60 -11.70 6.89 -5.46
C ILE A 60 -13.04 6.19 -5.22
N TRP A 61 -13.03 4.88 -4.98
CA TRP A 61 -14.24 4.11 -4.68
C TRP A 61 -14.92 4.51 -3.38
N HIS A 62 -14.15 4.95 -2.40
CA HIS A 62 -14.62 5.35 -1.08
C HIS A 62 -14.90 6.86 -0.94
N VAL A 63 -14.68 7.69 -1.97
CA VAL A 63 -14.90 9.17 -1.92
C VAL A 63 -16.27 9.56 -1.37
N LYS A 64 -17.36 8.86 -1.74
CA LYS A 64 -18.70 9.17 -1.22
C LYS A 64 -18.79 8.96 0.29
N TRP A 65 -18.21 7.87 0.79
CA TRP A 65 -18.16 7.58 2.21
C TRP A 65 -17.26 8.59 2.94
N ILE A 66 -16.08 8.89 2.38
CA ILE A 66 -15.14 9.88 2.93
C ILE A 66 -15.81 11.25 3.05
N LYS A 67 -16.58 11.69 2.05
CA LYS A 67 -17.33 12.96 2.10
C LYS A 67 -18.37 12.97 3.24
N VAL A 68 -19.07 11.86 3.46
CA VAL A 68 -20.05 11.75 4.56
C VAL A 68 -19.33 11.75 5.91
N ALA A 69 -18.28 10.94 6.06
CA ALA A 69 -17.47 10.88 7.29
C ALA A 69 -16.85 12.25 7.62
N ALA A 70 -16.29 12.95 6.62
CA ALA A 70 -15.73 14.28 6.78
C ALA A 70 -16.79 15.29 7.24
N LYS A 71 -18.01 15.26 6.67
CA LYS A 71 -19.11 16.11 7.14
C LYS A 71 -19.49 15.82 8.59
N GLN A 72 -19.49 14.56 9.01
CA GLN A 72 -19.80 14.20 10.41
C GLN A 72 -18.73 14.69 11.40
N ILE A 73 -17.46 14.66 11.00
CA ILE A 73 -16.34 15.09 11.83
C ILE A 73 -16.23 16.61 11.88
N PHE A 74 -16.31 17.29 10.73
CA PHE A 74 -16.02 18.73 10.61
C PHE A 74 -17.25 19.63 10.58
N CYS A 75 -18.45 19.13 10.25
CA CYS A 75 -19.70 19.89 10.26
C CYS A 75 -20.66 19.38 11.33
N LYS A 76 -20.12 18.95 12.48
CA LYS A 76 -20.92 18.69 13.68
C LYS A 76 -21.78 19.93 13.97
N LYS A 77 -23.09 19.81 13.78
CA LYS A 77 -24.08 20.61 14.52
C LYS A 77 -24.19 20.02 15.92
#